data_AF-A0AA39M865-F1
#
_entry.id   AF-A0AA39M865-F1
#
_cell.length_a   1.000
_cell.length_b   1.000
_cell.length_c   1.000
_cell.angle_alpha   90.00
_cell.angle_beta   90.00
_cell.angle_gamma   90.00
#
_symmetry.space_group_name_H-M   'P 1'
#
loop_
_entity.id
_entity.type
_entity.pdbx_description
1 polymer ?
#
loop_
_entity_poly.entity_id
_entity_poly.type
_entity_poly.pdbx_seq_one_letter_code
_entity_poly.pdbx_strand_id
1 'polypeptide(L)'
;MANLIPCEFCHRLYSQYSLHLHKPKCIDNPDKVINLQPQLPRNRQSKIIHRSRSYGHSKNDSISLIPFQVPVSRPFTRTLSEASRVCSELGRLCFVCGNEFDSKLISRHETDCFSSWHATREKLAKWMQVTSPRRIVIPSVDGTINIHRINRDAQESARQANTVTCKRCGKRMEFHSAIAHRCVRFEPDIKFYV
;
A
#
# COMPACT_ATOMS: atom_id res chain seq x y z
N MET A 1 27.27 -33.72 22.29
CA MET A 1 27.91 -33.37 21.00
C MET A 1 26.82 -33.27 19.96
N ALA A 2 26.68 -32.14 19.25
CA ALA A 2 25.62 -31.99 18.26
C ALA A 2 26.00 -32.73 16.98
N ASN A 3 25.28 -33.80 16.65
CA ASN A 3 25.48 -34.56 15.42
C ASN A 3 24.89 -33.76 14.25
N LEU A 4 25.77 -33.05 13.54
CA LEU A 4 25.41 -32.28 12.35
C LEU A 4 25.84 -33.05 11.09
N ILE A 5 24.92 -33.18 10.14
CA ILE A 5 25.08 -33.93 8.90
C ILE A 5 25.12 -32.92 7.74
N PRO A 6 26.08 -33.02 6.80
CA PRO A 6 26.12 -32.16 5.62
C PRO A 6 25.03 -32.53 4.61
N CYS A 7 24.42 -31.51 3.98
CA CYS A 7 23.52 -31.70 2.84
C CYS A 7 24.32 -32.08 1.58
N GLU A 8 23.82 -33.02 0.79
CA GLU A 8 24.50 -33.53 -0.42
C GLU A 8 24.56 -32.51 -1.57
N PHE A 9 23.66 -31.52 -1.58
CA PHE A 9 23.54 -30.55 -2.68
C PHE A 9 24.17 -29.20 -2.37
N CYS A 10 24.13 -28.74 -1.12
CA CYS A 10 24.69 -27.45 -0.70
C CYS A 10 25.81 -27.55 0.34
N HIS A 11 26.17 -28.77 0.74
CA HIS A 11 27.25 -29.11 1.69
C HIS A 11 27.20 -28.40 3.05
N ARG A 12 26.06 -27.83 3.42
CA ARG A 12 25.86 -27.14 4.69
C ARG A 12 25.45 -28.13 5.79
N LEU A 13 25.92 -27.88 7.01
CA LEU A 13 25.68 -28.73 8.17
C LEU A 13 24.30 -28.46 8.79
N TYR A 14 23.50 -29.51 8.95
CA TYR A 14 22.17 -29.46 9.56
C TYR A 14 22.04 -30.50 10.67
N SER A 15 21.12 -30.28 11.60
CA SER A 15 20.65 -31.37 12.46
C SER A 15 19.87 -32.37 11.61
N GLN A 16 19.80 -33.63 12.06
CA GLN A 16 19.06 -34.68 11.38
C GLN A 16 17.61 -34.27 11.05
N TYR A 17 16.91 -33.63 11.98
CA TYR A 17 15.53 -33.16 11.77
C TYR A 17 15.44 -32.02 10.75
N SER A 18 16.33 -31.03 10.84
CA SER A 18 16.29 -29.86 9.94
C SER A 18 16.70 -30.20 8.50
N LEU A 19 17.51 -31.24 8.31
CA LEU A 19 17.91 -31.70 6.98
C LEU A 19 16.71 -32.19 6.16
N HIS A 20 15.77 -32.90 6.78
CA HIS A 20 14.55 -33.37 6.11
C HIS A 20 13.68 -32.22 5.58
N LEU A 21 13.61 -31.10 6.30
CA LEU A 21 12.85 -29.92 5.86
C LEU A 21 13.58 -29.10 4.79
N HIS A 22 14.92 -29.16 4.78
CA HIS A 22 15.76 -28.46 3.83
C HIS A 22 15.88 -29.18 2.48
N LYS A 23 16.04 -30.52 2.48
CA LYS A 23 16.29 -31.34 1.29
C LYS A 23 15.33 -31.05 0.11
N PRO A 24 13.98 -31.00 0.27
CA PRO A 24 13.09 -30.77 -0.86
C PRO A 24 13.29 -29.37 -1.49
N LYS A 25 13.49 -28.34 -0.67
CA LYS A 25 13.70 -26.96 -1.15
C LYS A 25 15.08 -26.73 -1.75
N CYS A 26 16.07 -27.54 -1.35
CA CYS A 26 17.43 -27.44 -1.86
C CYS A 26 17.56 -28.05 -3.25
N ILE A 27 16.83 -29.14 -3.52
CA ILE A 27 16.83 -29.81 -4.83
C ILE A 27 16.27 -28.90 -5.92
N ASP A 28 15.22 -28.13 -5.61
CA ASP A 28 14.57 -27.23 -6.57
C ASP A 28 15.43 -26.02 -6.98
N ASN A 29 16.48 -25.67 -6.21
CA ASN A 29 17.37 -24.54 -6.52
C ASN A 29 18.70 -24.62 -5.75
N PRO A 30 19.65 -25.47 -6.19
CA PRO A 30 20.89 -25.72 -5.46
C PRO A 30 21.82 -24.50 -5.36
N ASP A 31 21.79 -23.58 -6.34
CA ASP A 31 22.75 -22.48 -6.45
C ASP A 31 22.36 -21.21 -5.68
N LYS A 32 21.11 -21.09 -5.22
CA LYS A 32 20.62 -19.86 -4.55
C LYS A 32 21.30 -19.56 -3.21
N VAL A 33 21.94 -20.54 -2.60
CA VAL A 33 22.46 -20.45 -1.22
C VAL A 33 23.99 -20.25 -1.16
N ILE A 34 24.69 -20.39 -2.29
CA ILE A 34 26.16 -20.26 -2.37
C ILE A 34 26.60 -18.78 -2.18
N ASN A 35 25.71 -17.80 -2.42
CA ASN A 35 26.03 -16.37 -2.35
C ASN A 35 25.66 -15.66 -1.02
N LEU A 36 25.69 -16.37 0.11
CA LEU A 36 25.65 -15.74 1.43
C LEU A 36 26.96 -16.00 2.16
N GLN A 37 27.99 -15.21 1.81
CA GLN A 37 29.19 -15.09 2.65
C GLN A 37 28.80 -14.68 4.08
N PRO A 38 29.49 -15.20 5.11
CA PRO A 38 29.17 -14.93 6.50
C PRO A 38 29.63 -13.51 6.85
N GLN A 39 28.68 -12.56 6.88
CA GLN A 39 28.94 -11.23 7.44
C GLN A 39 29.01 -11.35 8.97
N LEU A 40 30.13 -10.92 9.54
CA LEU A 40 30.40 -10.79 10.98
C LEU A 40 29.23 -10.11 11.73
N PRO A 41 29.05 -10.37 13.04
CA PRO A 41 27.86 -9.90 13.77
C PRO A 41 27.88 -8.37 13.86
N ARG A 42 27.06 -7.72 13.05
CA ARG A 42 26.90 -6.27 13.07
C ARG A 42 25.95 -5.87 14.19
N ASN A 43 26.50 -5.08 15.11
CA ASN A 43 25.89 -4.41 16.25
C ASN A 43 24.45 -3.94 15.96
N ARG A 44 23.51 -4.23 16.88
CA ARG A 44 22.10 -3.83 16.80
C ARG A 44 21.98 -2.31 16.92
N GLN A 45 21.97 -1.62 15.79
CA GLN A 45 21.36 -0.31 15.68
C GLN A 45 20.32 -0.36 14.56
N SER A 46 19.06 -0.32 14.99
CA SER A 46 17.87 -0.26 14.16
C SER A 46 17.96 0.88 13.14
N LYS A 47 18.17 0.53 11.87
CA LYS A 47 17.89 1.40 10.73
C LYS A 47 16.79 0.78 9.88
N ILE A 48 15.71 1.53 9.74
CA ILE A 48 14.56 1.26 8.88
C ILE A 48 15.07 1.26 7.43
N ILE A 49 14.96 0.13 6.74
CA ILE A 49 15.29 0.02 5.32
C ILE A 49 14.00 -0.25 4.55
N HIS A 50 13.60 0.73 3.73
CA HIS A 50 12.63 0.55 2.65
C HIS A 50 13.18 -0.49 1.67
N ARG A 51 12.43 -1.59 1.43
CA ARG A 51 12.74 -2.51 0.33
C ARG A 51 11.73 -2.39 -0.79
N SER A 52 12.23 -1.89 -1.91
CA SER A 52 11.59 -1.84 -3.23
C SER A 52 11.50 -3.23 -3.86
N ARG A 53 10.37 -3.44 -4.53
CA ARG A 53 9.97 -4.46 -5.54
C ARG A 53 11.07 -5.21 -6.30
N SER A 54 10.75 -6.45 -6.68
CA SER A 54 11.20 -7.08 -7.93
C SER A 54 10.06 -7.90 -8.56
N TYR A 55 9.82 -7.67 -9.84
CA TYR A 55 8.88 -8.35 -10.75
C TYR A 55 9.38 -9.77 -11.09
N GLY A 56 8.45 -10.70 -11.32
CA GLY A 56 8.72 -12.00 -11.92
C GLY A 56 7.52 -12.47 -12.74
N HIS A 57 7.69 -12.49 -14.06
CA HIS A 57 6.77 -13.07 -15.05
C HIS A 57 6.81 -14.61 -15.00
N SER A 58 5.67 -15.27 -15.19
CA SER A 58 5.57 -16.48 -16.02
C SER A 58 4.14 -16.65 -16.53
N LYS A 59 4.00 -16.91 -17.83
CA LYS A 59 2.74 -17.06 -18.58
C LYS A 59 2.20 -18.50 -18.52
N ASN A 60 0.88 -18.63 -18.65
CA ASN A 60 0.13 -19.52 -19.57
C ASN A 60 -1.36 -19.48 -19.12
N ASP A 61 -2.20 -18.74 -19.84
CA ASP A 61 -3.27 -19.23 -20.76
C ASP A 61 -4.51 -19.72 -19.97
N SER A 62 -5.76 -19.39 -20.26
CA SER A 62 -6.44 -18.67 -21.35
C SER A 62 -7.87 -18.38 -20.87
N ILE A 63 -8.55 -17.40 -21.50
CA ILE A 63 -9.99 -17.11 -21.52
C ILE A 63 -10.36 -15.72 -20.96
N SER A 64 -10.84 -14.94 -21.93
CA SER A 64 -11.40 -13.60 -21.92
C SER A 64 -12.58 -13.41 -20.99
N LEU A 65 -12.57 -12.32 -20.22
CA LEU A 65 -13.67 -11.36 -20.01
C LEU A 65 -13.06 -10.16 -19.26
N ILE A 66 -13.17 -8.95 -19.81
CA ILE A 66 -12.57 -7.73 -19.28
C ILE A 66 -13.57 -7.04 -18.34
N PRO A 67 -13.20 -6.77 -17.06
CA PRO A 67 -13.78 -5.65 -16.35
C PRO A 67 -12.70 -4.66 -15.87
N PHE A 68 -12.97 -3.39 -16.19
CA PHE A 68 -12.37 -2.14 -15.73
C PHE A 68 -11.30 -2.24 -14.61
N GLN A 69 -10.05 -1.89 -14.94
CA GLN A 69 -8.90 -2.03 -14.05
C GLN A 69 -8.71 -0.81 -13.14
N VAL A 70 -9.05 -0.92 -11.86
CA VAL A 70 -8.58 -0.02 -10.80
C VAL A 70 -7.35 -0.66 -10.13
N PRO A 71 -6.25 0.08 -9.89
CA PRO A 71 -5.04 -0.50 -9.30
C PRO A 71 -5.24 -0.88 -7.83
N VAL A 72 -5.36 -2.19 -7.57
CA VAL A 72 -5.46 -2.78 -6.23
C VAL A 72 -4.06 -3.08 -5.67
N SER A 73 -3.77 -2.65 -4.45
CA SER A 73 -2.54 -2.98 -3.71
C SER A 73 -2.82 -3.92 -2.53
N ARG A 74 -1.93 -4.88 -2.28
CA ARG A 74 -2.04 -5.88 -1.20
C ARG A 74 -1.79 -5.27 0.19
N PRO A 75 -2.68 -5.44 1.18
CA PRO A 75 -2.52 -4.83 2.50
C PRO A 75 -1.47 -5.54 3.37
N PHE A 76 -0.83 -4.78 4.23
CA PHE A 76 0.17 -5.23 5.22
C PHE A 76 -0.49 -6.08 6.32
N THR A 77 0.18 -7.14 6.78
CA THR A 77 -0.33 -8.07 7.81
C THR A 77 -0.19 -7.47 9.21
N ARG A 78 -1.30 -7.27 9.93
CA ARG A 78 -1.34 -6.96 11.37
C ARG A 78 -2.43 -7.81 12.04
N THR A 79 -2.13 -8.44 13.17
CA THR A 79 -3.06 -9.20 14.01
C THR A 79 -4.04 -8.27 14.75
N LEU A 80 -5.29 -8.72 14.95
CA LEU A 80 -6.40 -7.93 15.56
C LEU A 80 -6.76 -8.45 16.96
N SER A 81 -7.22 -7.55 17.84
CA SER A 81 -7.81 -7.82 19.16
C SER A 81 -9.34 -8.05 19.09
N GLU A 82 -9.88 -8.64 20.17
CA GLU A 82 -11.27 -9.11 20.40
C GLU A 82 -12.43 -8.14 20.03
N ALA A 83 -12.15 -6.85 19.86
CA ALA A 83 -13.16 -5.81 19.60
C ALA A 83 -13.91 -5.93 18.26
N SER A 84 -13.61 -6.95 17.45
CA SER A 84 -14.10 -7.07 16.07
C SER A 84 -15.44 -7.78 15.91
N ARG A 85 -16.09 -8.27 16.99
CA ARG A 85 -17.33 -9.06 16.91
C ARG A 85 -18.64 -8.26 17.08
N VAL A 86 -18.59 -6.98 17.43
CA VAL A 86 -19.79 -6.17 17.73
C VAL A 86 -20.21 -5.26 16.56
N CYS A 87 -19.41 -5.13 15.51
CA CYS A 87 -19.58 -4.05 14.54
C CYS A 87 -20.18 -4.49 13.21
N SER A 88 -21.29 -5.22 13.27
CA SER A 88 -22.08 -5.61 12.08
C SER A 88 -23.12 -4.55 11.66
N GLU A 89 -23.30 -3.47 12.44
CA GLU A 89 -24.19 -2.33 12.12
C GLU A 89 -23.46 -0.99 11.94
N LEU A 90 -22.13 -0.96 12.05
CA LEU A 90 -21.37 0.26 11.80
C LEU A 90 -21.25 0.48 10.28
N GLY A 91 -21.80 1.60 9.83
CA GLY A 91 -21.81 2.03 8.45
C GLY A 91 -20.43 1.96 7.76
N ARG A 92 -20.43 2.02 6.44
CA ARG A 92 -19.22 2.06 5.63
C ARG A 92 -18.74 3.49 5.48
N LEU A 93 -17.43 3.72 5.57
CA LEU A 93 -16.86 5.02 5.28
C LEU A 93 -16.59 5.18 3.78
N CYS A 94 -16.89 6.36 3.23
CA CYS A 94 -16.51 6.70 1.87
C CYS A 94 -15.00 6.94 1.76
N PHE A 95 -14.35 6.29 0.81
CA PHE A 95 -12.90 6.40 0.60
C PHE A 95 -12.43 7.75 0.01
N VAL A 96 -13.37 8.63 -0.36
CA VAL A 96 -13.10 9.97 -0.90
C VAL A 96 -13.33 11.04 0.16
N CYS A 97 -14.53 11.12 0.74
CA CYS A 97 -14.89 12.17 1.71
C CYS A 97 -14.68 11.76 3.17
N GLY A 98 -14.66 10.45 3.49
CA GLY A 98 -14.48 9.94 4.85
C GLY A 98 -15.74 9.92 5.71
N ASN A 99 -16.90 10.31 5.17
CA ASN A 99 -18.18 10.26 5.89
C ASN A 99 -18.75 8.83 5.97
N GLU A 100 -19.54 8.57 7.01
CA GLU A 100 -20.20 7.28 7.24
C GLU A 100 -21.54 7.20 6.50
N PHE A 101 -21.79 6.08 5.84
CA PHE A 101 -23.01 5.80 5.10
C PHE A 101 -23.49 4.38 5.34
N ASP A 102 -24.78 4.15 5.09
CA ASP A 102 -25.32 2.79 5.05
C ASP A 102 -24.63 1.95 3.99
N SER A 103 -24.43 0.67 4.30
CA SER A 103 -23.81 -0.31 3.40
C SER A 103 -24.51 -0.43 2.04
N LYS A 104 -25.81 -0.10 1.97
CA LYS A 104 -26.60 -0.11 0.73
C LYS A 104 -26.40 1.14 -0.13
N LEU A 105 -26.18 2.30 0.51
CA LEU A 105 -26.10 3.60 -0.17
C LEU A 105 -24.66 4.00 -0.51
N ILE A 106 -23.68 3.46 0.22
CA ILE A 106 -22.26 3.81 0.06
C ILE A 106 -21.76 3.62 -1.37
N SER A 107 -22.17 2.55 -2.07
CA SER A 107 -21.69 2.26 -3.42
C SER A 107 -22.06 3.36 -4.43
N ARG A 108 -23.27 3.92 -4.32
CA ARG A 108 -23.72 5.04 -5.17
C ARG A 108 -23.06 6.34 -4.74
N HIS A 109 -23.01 6.58 -3.43
CA HIS A 109 -22.32 7.76 -2.92
C HIS A 109 -20.85 7.81 -3.37
N GLU A 110 -20.14 6.68 -3.35
CA GLU A 110 -18.74 6.60 -3.75
C GLU A 110 -18.53 6.95 -5.23
N THR A 111 -19.40 6.51 -6.14
CA THR A 111 -19.30 6.86 -7.57
C THR A 111 -19.53 8.35 -7.79
N ASP A 112 -20.53 8.91 -7.11
CA ASP A 112 -20.91 10.32 -7.25
C ASP A 112 -19.87 11.23 -6.58
N CYS A 113 -19.36 10.83 -5.42
CA CYS A 113 -18.31 11.54 -4.68
C CYS A 113 -16.98 11.51 -5.44
N PHE A 114 -16.62 10.37 -6.04
CA PHE A 114 -15.42 10.30 -6.89
C PHE A 114 -15.54 11.19 -8.13
N SER A 115 -16.70 11.23 -8.77
CA SER A 115 -16.95 12.06 -9.95
C SER A 115 -16.84 13.56 -9.62
N SER A 116 -17.45 14.00 -8.51
CA SER A 116 -17.34 15.39 -8.05
C SER A 116 -15.92 15.77 -7.61
N TRP A 117 -15.21 14.86 -6.96
CA TRP A 117 -13.80 15.03 -6.63
C TRP A 117 -12.95 15.20 -7.90
N HIS A 118 -13.18 14.39 -8.93
CA HIS A 118 -12.46 14.47 -10.20
C HIS A 118 -12.68 15.81 -10.90
N ALA A 119 -13.94 16.25 -11.01
CA ALA A 119 -14.29 17.55 -11.61
C ALA A 119 -13.66 18.73 -10.84
N THR A 120 -13.57 18.63 -9.51
CA THR A 120 -12.91 19.65 -8.68
C THR A 120 -11.40 19.64 -8.90
N ARG A 121 -10.80 18.45 -9.01
CA ARG A 121 -9.37 18.28 -9.27
C ARG A 121 -8.95 18.88 -10.60
N GLU A 122 -9.76 18.75 -11.66
CA GLU A 122 -9.49 19.35 -12.97
C GLU A 122 -9.46 20.88 -12.94
N LYS A 123 -10.21 21.50 -12.02
CA LYS A 123 -10.20 22.95 -11.81
C LYS A 123 -8.97 23.43 -11.02
N LEU A 124 -8.27 22.54 -10.32
CA LEU A 124 -7.06 22.90 -9.57
C LEU A 124 -5.89 23.17 -10.52
N ALA A 125 -5.03 24.10 -10.12
CA ALA A 125 -3.85 24.42 -10.89
C ALA A 125 -2.82 23.26 -10.89
N LYS A 126 -2.07 23.11 -11.98
CA LYS A 126 -1.09 22.01 -12.19
C LYS A 126 0.00 21.91 -11.11
N TRP A 127 0.29 23.01 -10.40
CA TRP A 127 1.27 23.05 -9.32
C TRP A 127 0.72 22.61 -7.96
N MET A 128 -0.57 22.31 -7.86
CA MET A 128 -1.18 21.71 -6.68
C MET A 128 -1.03 20.19 -6.78
N GLN A 129 -0.36 19.60 -5.80
CA GLN A 129 -0.26 18.16 -5.68
C GLN A 129 -1.45 17.65 -4.87
N VAL A 130 -2.19 16.75 -5.50
CA VAL A 130 -3.31 16.03 -4.87
C VAL A 130 -3.10 14.54 -5.10
N THR A 131 -3.34 13.75 -4.06
CA THR A 131 -3.35 12.29 -4.17
C THR A 131 -4.73 11.84 -4.63
N SER A 132 -4.82 10.99 -5.64
CA SER A 132 -6.11 10.43 -6.05
C SER A 132 -6.62 9.42 -5.02
N PRO A 133 -7.92 9.48 -4.63
CA PRO A 133 -8.51 8.53 -3.70
C PRO A 133 -8.44 7.12 -4.28
N ARG A 134 -8.15 6.12 -3.44
CA ARG A 134 -7.97 4.73 -3.85
C ARG A 134 -8.80 3.80 -3.00
N ARG A 135 -9.60 2.96 -3.66
CA ARG A 135 -10.25 1.83 -3.00
C ARG A 135 -9.23 0.69 -2.83
N ILE A 136 -8.94 0.33 -1.59
CA ILE A 136 -8.14 -0.86 -1.28
C ILE A 136 -9.09 -2.02 -1.06
N VAL A 137 -8.99 -3.05 -1.90
CA VAL A 137 -9.69 -4.32 -1.68
C VAL A 137 -8.83 -5.14 -0.73
N ILE A 138 -9.30 -5.32 0.49
CA ILE A 138 -8.62 -6.15 1.48
C ILE A 138 -9.03 -7.61 1.21
N PRO A 139 -8.14 -8.48 0.73
CA PRO A 139 -8.44 -9.89 0.60
C PRO A 139 -8.62 -10.48 1.99
N SER A 140 -9.74 -11.19 2.19
CA SER A 140 -9.92 -12.00 3.38
C SER A 140 -9.29 -13.37 3.16
N VAL A 141 -8.53 -13.85 4.14
CA VAL A 141 -7.93 -15.19 4.12
C VAL A 141 -9.01 -16.27 4.35
N ASP A 142 -10.03 -15.94 5.14
CA ASP A 142 -11.10 -16.86 5.55
C ASP A 142 -12.45 -16.53 4.90
N GLY A 143 -12.47 -15.67 3.87
CA GLY A 143 -13.71 -15.17 3.25
C GLY A 143 -14.52 -14.17 4.08
N THR A 144 -14.11 -13.90 5.33
CA THR A 144 -14.78 -12.95 6.23
C THR A 144 -14.47 -11.49 5.88
N ILE A 145 -15.51 -10.68 5.61
CA ILE A 145 -15.35 -9.26 5.30
C ILE A 145 -15.21 -8.47 6.61
N ASN A 146 -13.99 -8.01 6.90
CA ASN A 146 -13.72 -7.20 8.10
C ASN A 146 -14.05 -5.72 7.85
N ILE A 147 -15.26 -5.29 8.21
CA ILE A 147 -15.77 -3.92 8.01
C ILE A 147 -14.84 -2.87 8.60
N HIS A 148 -14.37 -3.07 9.84
CA HIS A 148 -13.41 -2.16 10.49
C HIS A 148 -12.15 -1.89 9.67
N ARG A 149 -11.61 -2.93 9.03
CA ARG A 149 -10.38 -2.80 8.26
C ARG A 149 -10.65 -2.00 6.99
N ILE A 150 -11.80 -2.23 6.37
CA ILE A 150 -12.22 -1.48 5.18
C ILE A 150 -12.49 -0.01 5.52
N ASN A 151 -13.17 0.26 6.64
CA ASN A 151 -13.42 1.63 7.10
C ASN A 151 -12.11 2.36 7.43
N ARG A 152 -11.16 1.69 8.09
CA ARG A 152 -9.84 2.27 8.36
C ARG A 152 -9.09 2.63 7.08
N ASP A 153 -9.09 1.73 6.09
CA ASP A 153 -8.43 1.97 4.81
C ASP A 153 -9.13 3.10 4.03
N ALA A 154 -10.46 3.15 4.06
CA ALA A 154 -11.25 4.23 3.47
C ALA A 154 -10.95 5.59 4.13
N GLN A 155 -10.82 5.63 5.46
CA GLN A 155 -10.48 6.84 6.20
C GLN A 155 -9.09 7.37 5.83
N GLU A 156 -8.08 6.50 5.72
CA GLU A 156 -6.74 6.91 5.30
C GLU A 156 -6.73 7.41 3.85
N SER A 157 -7.44 6.73 2.94
CA SER A 157 -7.61 7.19 1.56
C SER A 157 -8.26 8.58 1.50
N ALA A 158 -9.34 8.80 2.26
CA ALA A 158 -10.03 10.08 2.30
C ALA A 158 -9.12 11.20 2.83
N ARG A 159 -8.35 10.92 3.90
CA ARG A 159 -7.39 11.89 4.44
C ARG A 159 -6.34 12.30 3.40
N GLN A 160 -5.83 11.33 2.64
CA GLN A 160 -4.85 11.58 1.59
C GLN A 160 -5.45 12.35 0.40
N ALA A 161 -6.67 12.01 -0.01
CA ALA A 161 -7.36 12.67 -1.11
C ALA A 161 -7.77 14.12 -0.79
N ASN A 162 -8.09 14.39 0.48
CA ASN A 162 -8.49 15.70 0.96
C ASN A 162 -7.31 16.59 1.36
N THR A 163 -6.07 16.07 1.31
CA THR A 163 -4.86 16.86 1.57
C THR A 163 -4.22 17.31 0.26
N VAL A 164 -4.08 18.62 0.08
CA VAL A 164 -3.43 19.23 -1.08
C VAL A 164 -2.16 19.95 -0.65
N THR A 165 -1.08 19.79 -1.40
CA THR A 165 0.17 20.54 -1.18
C THR A 165 0.48 21.44 -2.36
N CYS A 166 0.79 22.71 -2.10
CA CYS A 166 1.19 23.63 -3.14
C CYS A 166 2.69 23.50 -3.42
N LYS A 167 3.09 23.15 -4.65
CA LYS A 167 4.53 23.05 -5.01
C LYS A 167 5.28 24.37 -4.95
N ARG A 168 4.58 25.51 -5.07
CA ARG A 168 5.21 26.84 -5.08
C ARG A 168 5.55 27.34 -3.68
N CYS A 169 4.63 27.20 -2.72
CA CYS A 169 4.83 27.68 -1.35
C CYS A 169 5.07 26.58 -0.31
N GLY A 170 4.86 25.30 -0.67
CA GLY A 170 5.00 24.15 0.23
C GLY A 170 3.85 23.96 1.22
N LYS A 171 2.85 24.86 1.25
CA LYS A 171 1.74 24.80 2.21
C LYS A 171 0.84 23.59 1.94
N ARG A 172 0.52 22.83 3.01
CA ARG A 172 -0.52 21.79 2.98
C ARG A 172 -1.85 22.38 3.43
N MET A 173 -2.92 22.08 2.70
CA MET A 173 -4.27 22.60 2.96
C MET A 173 -5.32 21.54 2.62
N GLU A 174 -6.58 21.81 2.95
CA GLU A 174 -7.70 20.98 2.54
C GLU A 174 -8.05 21.15 1.05
N PHE A 175 -8.61 20.09 0.46
CA PHE A 175 -8.94 20.03 -0.96
C PHE A 175 -9.93 21.10 -1.42
N HIS A 176 -10.95 21.42 -0.62
CA HIS A 176 -11.90 22.47 -0.96
C HIS A 176 -11.26 23.87 -0.90
N SER A 177 -10.44 24.15 0.13
CA SER A 177 -9.74 25.42 0.28
C SER A 177 -8.58 25.62 -0.70
N ALA A 178 -8.16 24.56 -1.41
CA ALA A 178 -7.08 24.64 -2.37
C ALA A 178 -7.41 25.55 -3.56
N ILE A 179 -8.68 25.65 -3.98
CA ILE A 179 -9.11 26.52 -5.09
C ILE A 179 -8.88 27.99 -4.75
N ALA A 180 -9.20 28.40 -3.52
CA ALA A 180 -9.01 29.77 -3.04
C ALA A 180 -7.55 30.09 -2.67
N HIS A 181 -6.62 29.14 -2.82
CA HIS A 181 -5.22 29.33 -2.48
C HIS A 181 -4.53 30.33 -3.41
N ARG A 182 -4.28 31.54 -2.92
CA ARG A 182 -3.37 32.49 -3.58
C ARG A 182 -1.94 32.30 -3.09
N CYS A 183 -1.06 31.83 -3.97
CA CYS A 183 0.34 31.63 -3.64
C CYS A 183 1.10 32.97 -3.68
N VAL A 184 1.53 33.47 -2.50
CA VAL A 184 2.22 34.77 -2.37
C VAL A 184 3.74 34.67 -2.62
N ARG A 185 4.33 33.47 -2.55
CA ARG A 185 5.79 33.27 -2.62
C ARG A 185 6.40 33.34 -4.03
N PHE A 186 5.69 33.83 -5.04
CA PHE A 186 6.20 33.91 -6.41
C PHE A 186 6.11 35.33 -6.96
N GLU A 187 6.84 36.25 -6.32
CA GLU A 187 7.39 37.42 -7.00
C GLU A 187 8.78 37.02 -7.49
N PRO A 188 8.96 36.63 -8.78
CA PRO A 188 10.30 36.56 -9.32
C PRO A 188 10.85 37.99 -9.38
N ASP A 189 12.02 38.22 -8.80
CA ASP A 189 12.76 39.47 -9.01
C ASP A 189 13.01 39.62 -10.52
N ILE A 190 12.23 40.49 -11.17
CA ILE A 190 12.50 40.90 -12.55
C ILE A 190 13.66 41.87 -12.46
N LYS A 191 14.88 41.33 -12.54
CA LYS A 191 16.07 42.15 -12.72
C LYS A 191 16.03 42.68 -14.15
N PHE A 192 15.62 43.93 -14.31
CA PHE A 192 15.86 44.68 -15.53
C PHE A 192 17.35 44.96 -15.60
N TYR A 193 18.04 44.27 -16.50
CA TYR A 193 19.39 44.68 -16.91
C TYR A 193 19.19 45.82 -17.91
N VAL A 194 19.40 47.05 -17.41
CA VAL A 194 19.48 48.27 -18.21
C VAL A 194 20.87 48.35 -18.83
#